data_AF-A0A962YYJ5-F1
#
_entry.id   AF-A0A962YYJ5-F1
#
_cell.length_a   1.000
_cell.length_b   1.000
_cell.length_c   1.000
_cell.angle_alpha   90.00
_cell.angle_beta   90.00
_cell.angle_gamma   90.00
#
_symmetry.space_group_name_H-M   'P 1'
#
loop_
_entity.id
_entity.type
_entity.pdbx_description
1 polymer ?
#
loop_
_entity_poly.entity_id
_entity_poly.type
_entity_poly.pdbx_seq_one_letter_code
_entity_poly.pdbx_strand_id
1 'polypeptide(L)'
;KFDQPVTVGIAYMLKLGHLVDDKMHARSIGPYSLITQQPLGGKAQFGGQRFGEMEVWALEAYGAAYTLQEMLTVKSDDVNGRTRMYKNIVDGDHRMDAGMPESFNVLVKEIRSLGIDITLEDE
;
A
#
# COMPACT_ATOMS: atom_id res chain seq x y z
N LYS A 1 -13.53 -38.07 -30.63
CA LYS A 1 -13.14 -37.62 -31.99
C LYS A 1 -13.44 -36.11 -32.01
N PHE A 2 -12.51 -35.25 -32.42
CA PHE A 2 -12.82 -33.82 -32.51
C PHE A 2 -13.86 -33.57 -33.60
N ASP A 3 -14.77 -32.61 -33.37
CA ASP A 3 -15.87 -32.30 -34.28
C ASP A 3 -15.37 -31.66 -35.60
N GLN A 4 -14.19 -31.04 -35.58
CA GLN A 4 -13.53 -30.43 -36.73
C GLN A 4 -12.04 -30.84 -36.79
N PRO A 5 -11.41 -30.84 -37.98
CA PRO A 5 -9.97 -31.08 -38.11
C PRO A 5 -9.16 -29.96 -37.42
N VAL A 6 -8.11 -30.33 -36.70
CA VAL A 6 -7.22 -29.41 -35.97
C VAL A 6 -5.82 -29.44 -36.60
N THR A 7 -5.24 -28.26 -36.86
CA THR A 7 -3.87 -28.13 -37.37
C THR A 7 -2.86 -28.50 -36.29
N VAL A 8 -1.95 -29.41 -36.62
CA VAL A 8 -0.85 -29.82 -35.74
C VAL A 8 0.48 -29.64 -36.46
N GLY A 9 1.54 -29.36 -35.71
CA GLY A 9 2.88 -29.16 -36.24
C GLY A 9 3.91 -28.98 -35.13
N ILE A 10 5.18 -28.92 -35.51
CA ILE A 10 6.27 -28.69 -34.57
C ILE A 10 6.48 -27.18 -34.46
N ALA A 11 6.04 -26.60 -33.34
CA ALA A 11 6.33 -25.22 -33.00
C ALA A 11 7.61 -25.14 -32.16
N TYR A 12 8.55 -24.28 -32.55
CA TYR A 12 9.71 -23.98 -31.73
C TYR A 12 9.33 -22.94 -30.68
N MET A 13 9.34 -23.34 -29.40
CA MET A 13 8.96 -22.48 -28.28
C MET A 13 10.18 -22.09 -27.45
N LEU A 14 10.19 -20.84 -27.00
CA LEU A 14 11.21 -20.30 -26.10
C LEU A 14 10.62 -20.07 -24.70
N LYS A 15 11.40 -20.41 -23.68
CA LYS A 15 11.09 -20.06 -22.29
C LYS A 15 11.77 -18.73 -21.95
N LEU A 16 10.98 -17.71 -21.64
CA LEU A 16 11.50 -16.43 -21.17
C LEU A 16 12.04 -16.55 -19.73
N GLY A 17 13.01 -15.70 -19.35
CA GLY A 17 13.52 -15.60 -17.99
C GLY A 17 12.53 -15.02 -16.97
N HIS A 18 11.28 -14.78 -17.37
CA HIS A 18 10.21 -14.26 -16.54
C HIS A 18 9.50 -15.39 -15.80
N LEU A 19 10.17 -15.95 -14.79
CA LEU A 19 9.57 -16.99 -13.95
C LEU A 19 8.56 -16.37 -12.99
N VAL A 20 7.43 -17.05 -12.78
CA VAL A 20 6.37 -16.60 -11.86
C VAL A 20 6.87 -16.57 -10.42
N ASP A 21 7.70 -17.54 -10.02
CA ASP A 21 8.26 -17.64 -8.67
C ASP A 21 9.10 -16.41 -8.30
N ASP A 22 9.77 -15.82 -9.30
CA ASP A 22 10.55 -14.59 -9.11
C ASP A 22 9.66 -13.36 -8.96
N LYS A 23 8.46 -13.38 -9.54
CA LYS A 23 7.53 -12.24 -9.57
C LYS A 23 6.52 -12.23 -8.43
N MET A 24 6.18 -13.40 -7.88
CA MET A 24 5.23 -13.49 -6.77
C MET A 24 5.82 -12.81 -5.52
N HIS A 25 5.05 -11.89 -4.93
CA HIS A 25 5.42 -11.16 -3.74
C HIS A 25 4.17 -10.82 -2.92
N ALA A 26 4.23 -11.04 -1.61
CA ALA A 26 3.15 -10.75 -0.68
C ALA A 26 3.71 -10.20 0.64
N ARG A 27 2.95 -9.33 1.27
CA ARG A 27 3.30 -8.68 2.53
C ARG A 27 2.05 -8.49 3.37
N SER A 28 2.14 -8.85 4.66
CA SER A 28 1.17 -8.46 5.69
C SER A 28 1.72 -7.31 6.53
N ILE A 29 2.81 -7.54 7.26
CA ILE A 29 3.59 -6.55 8.01
C ILE A 29 5.08 -6.69 7.66
N GLY A 30 5.88 -5.68 7.96
CA GLY A 30 7.30 -5.68 7.60
C GLY A 30 8.03 -4.42 8.04
N PRO A 31 9.24 -4.20 7.55
CA PRO A 31 10.03 -3.02 7.90
C PRO A 31 9.44 -1.73 7.30
N TYR A 32 9.76 -0.63 7.96
CA TYR A 32 9.31 0.72 7.61
C TYR A 32 10.52 1.65 7.45
N SER A 33 10.34 2.68 6.62
CA SER A 33 11.30 3.76 6.43
C SER A 33 11.50 4.54 7.72
N LEU A 34 12.74 4.90 8.03
CA LEU A 34 13.06 5.71 9.23
C LEU A 34 12.43 7.10 9.17
N ILE A 35 12.43 7.71 7.98
CA ILE A 35 12.02 9.11 7.80
C ILE A 35 10.51 9.19 7.58
N THR A 36 10.01 8.51 6.54
CA THR A 36 8.61 8.63 6.11
C THR A 36 7.66 7.69 6.85
N GLN A 37 8.17 6.76 7.66
CA GLN A 37 7.39 5.72 8.35
C GLN A 37 6.55 4.81 7.43
N GLN A 38 6.71 4.94 6.11
CA GLN A 38 6.04 4.13 5.11
C GLN A 38 6.66 2.73 4.99
N PRO A 39 5.89 1.73 4.54
CA PRO A 39 6.39 0.43 4.14
C PRO A 39 7.60 0.55 3.20
N LEU A 40 8.69 -0.17 3.46
CA LEU A 40 9.83 -0.21 2.52
C LEU A 40 9.42 -0.71 1.13
N GLY A 41 10.22 -0.44 0.10
CA GLY A 41 9.96 -0.84 -1.28
C GLY A 41 10.71 -2.11 -1.69
N GLY A 42 10.11 -2.90 -2.58
CA GLY A 42 10.77 -4.01 -3.27
C GLY A 42 10.74 -5.36 -2.54
N LYS A 43 10.79 -6.45 -3.33
CA LYS A 43 10.68 -7.85 -2.84
C LYS A 43 11.76 -8.19 -1.80
N ALA A 44 13.00 -7.73 -2.01
CA ALA A 44 14.13 -8.03 -1.14
C ALA A 44 13.98 -7.49 0.29
N GLN A 45 13.23 -6.42 0.48
CA GLN A 45 12.98 -5.79 1.78
C GLN A 45 11.60 -6.13 2.35
N PHE A 46 10.93 -7.15 1.79
CA PHE A 46 9.52 -7.43 2.08
C PHE A 46 8.66 -6.17 1.94
N GLY A 47 8.86 -5.45 0.84
CA GLY A 47 8.28 -4.15 0.62
C GLY A 47 6.77 -4.14 0.38
N GLY A 48 6.14 -3.01 0.65
CA GLY A 48 4.72 -2.78 0.33
C GLY A 48 4.53 -2.49 -1.15
N GLN A 49 3.29 -2.59 -1.61
CA GLN A 49 2.92 -2.12 -2.95
C GLN A 49 2.77 -0.60 -2.92
N ARG A 50 3.19 0.07 -4.00
CA ARG A 50 2.91 1.49 -4.18
C ARG A 50 1.44 1.66 -4.52
N PHE A 51 0.75 2.45 -3.69
CA PHE A 51 -0.59 2.96 -3.96
C PHE A 51 -0.44 4.44 -4.32
N GLY A 52 -0.68 4.78 -5.57
CA GLY A 52 -0.46 6.11 -6.12
C GLY A 52 -1.76 6.88 -6.35
N GLU A 53 -1.60 8.05 -6.96
CA GLU A 53 -2.69 8.98 -7.26
C GLU A 53 -3.79 8.36 -8.12
N MET A 54 -3.43 7.55 -9.12
CA MET A 54 -4.42 6.88 -9.98
C MET A 54 -5.25 5.84 -9.23
N GLU A 55 -4.63 5.11 -8.28
CA GLU A 55 -5.37 4.15 -7.46
C GLU A 55 -6.24 4.85 -6.41
N VAL A 56 -5.82 6.02 -5.92
CA VAL A 56 -6.65 6.89 -5.07
C VAL A 56 -7.91 7.32 -5.83
N TRP A 57 -7.76 7.84 -7.05
CA TRP A 57 -8.91 8.24 -7.88
C TRP A 57 -9.88 7.09 -8.13
N ALA A 58 -9.36 5.87 -8.30
CA ALA A 58 -10.21 4.70 -8.47
C ALA A 58 -11.11 4.47 -7.25
N LEU A 59 -10.57 4.56 -6.02
CA LEU A 59 -11.37 4.40 -4.80
C LEU A 59 -12.34 5.56 -4.56
N GLU A 60 -11.92 6.79 -4.88
CA GLU A 60 -12.78 7.98 -4.80
C GLU A 60 -14.00 7.86 -5.73
N ALA A 61 -13.79 7.38 -6.97
CA ALA A 61 -14.86 7.18 -7.94
C ALA A 61 -15.92 6.17 -7.47
N TYR A 62 -15.52 5.16 -6.69
CA TYR A 62 -16.44 4.20 -6.07
C TYR A 62 -17.10 4.73 -4.78
N GLY A 63 -16.67 5.87 -4.24
CA GLY A 63 -17.12 6.36 -2.94
C GLY A 63 -16.61 5.52 -1.77
N ALA A 64 -15.50 4.80 -1.94
CA ALA A 64 -14.94 3.89 -0.94
C ALA A 64 -14.09 4.63 0.11
N ALA A 65 -14.70 5.59 0.82
CA ALA A 65 -14.02 6.51 1.73
C ALA A 65 -13.23 5.80 2.85
N TYR A 66 -13.82 4.79 3.50
CA TYR A 66 -13.15 4.05 4.57
C TYR A 66 -11.97 3.22 4.05
N THR A 67 -12.10 2.62 2.87
CA THR A 67 -11.01 1.86 2.24
C THR A 67 -9.85 2.79 1.88
N LEU A 68 -10.16 3.97 1.33
CA LEU A 68 -9.15 4.97 1.02
C LEU A 68 -8.45 5.47 2.29
N GLN A 69 -9.23 5.80 3.33
CA GLN A 69 -8.69 6.22 4.63
C GLN A 69 -7.78 5.15 5.22
N GLU A 70 -8.18 3.89 5.17
CA GLU A 70 -7.37 2.76 5.66
C GLU A 70 -6.04 2.65 4.90
N MET A 71 -6.06 2.77 3.57
CA MET A 71 -4.87 2.71 2.72
C MET A 71 -3.90 3.86 2.99
N LEU A 72 -4.43 5.07 3.22
CA LEU A 72 -3.61 6.27 3.45
C LEU A 72 -3.10 6.41 4.89
N THR A 73 -3.72 5.74 5.87
CA THR A 73 -3.38 5.89 7.30
C THR A 73 -2.77 4.60 7.87
N VAL A 74 -3.61 3.70 8.40
CA VAL A 74 -3.22 2.53 9.19
C VAL A 74 -2.47 1.45 8.39
N LYS A 75 -2.62 1.43 7.05
CA LYS A 75 -1.83 0.55 6.16
C LYS A 75 -0.55 1.19 5.62
N SER A 76 -0.33 2.48 5.89
CA SER A 76 0.81 3.24 5.42
C SER A 76 1.68 3.72 6.60
N ASP A 77 1.46 4.95 7.06
CA ASP A 77 2.41 5.72 7.87
C ASP A 77 1.85 6.18 9.23
N ASP A 78 0.60 5.84 9.58
CA ASP A 78 0.11 6.02 10.95
C ASP A 78 0.72 4.96 11.88
N VAL A 79 1.80 5.33 12.58
CA VAL A 79 2.59 4.46 13.45
C VAL A 79 1.75 3.90 14.61
N ASN A 80 0.88 4.74 15.18
CA ASN A 80 0.06 4.35 16.32
C ASN A 80 -1.16 3.55 15.86
N GLY A 81 -1.82 4.02 14.79
CA GLY A 81 -3.00 3.38 14.20
C GLY A 81 -2.71 1.99 13.66
N ARG A 82 -1.59 1.77 12.96
CA ARG A 82 -1.23 0.43 12.45
C ARG A 82 -1.02 -0.59 13.57
N THR A 83 -0.45 -0.16 14.70
CA THR A 83 -0.19 -1.03 15.85
C THR A 83 -1.51 -1.41 16.55
N ARG A 84 -2.42 -0.44 16.70
CA ARG A 84 -3.77 -0.70 17.24
C ARG A 84 -4.57 -1.60 16.31
N MET A 85 -4.59 -1.30 15.01
CA MET A 85 -5.27 -2.09 13.99
C MET A 85 -4.82 -3.55 14.02
N TYR A 86 -3.50 -3.81 14.12
CA TYR A 86 -3.00 -5.17 14.23
C TYR A 86 -3.53 -5.90 15.47
N LYS A 87 -3.54 -5.24 16.63
CA LYS A 87 -4.08 -5.82 17.87
C LYS A 87 -5.58 -6.11 17.74
N ASN A 88 -6.35 -5.16 17.23
CA ASN A 88 -7.79 -5.31 17.01
C ASN A 88 -8.07 -6.53 16.12
N ILE A 89 -7.35 -6.67 15.00
CA ILE A 89 -7.50 -7.82 14.08
C ILE A 89 -7.21 -9.15 14.79
N VAL A 90 -6.20 -9.20 15.66
CA VAL A 90 -5.88 -10.41 16.45
C VAL A 90 -6.98 -10.70 17.48
N ASP A 91 -7.57 -9.67 18.07
CA ASP A 91 -8.66 -9.76 19.04
C ASP A 91 -10.04 -10.04 18.40
N GLY A 92 -10.12 -10.05 17.06
CA GLY A 92 -11.35 -10.25 16.30
C GLY A 92 -12.22 -9.00 16.14
N ASP A 93 -11.69 -7.83 16.51
CA ASP A 93 -12.31 -6.52 16.26
C ASP A 93 -11.75 -5.93 14.94
N HIS A 94 -12.63 -5.50 14.05
CA HIS A 94 -12.26 -4.95 12.74
C HIS A 94 -12.45 -3.44 12.66
N ARG A 95 -12.45 -2.76 13.82
CA ARG A 95 -12.53 -1.30 13.89
C ARG A 95 -11.21 -0.63 13.53
N MET A 96 -11.34 0.48 12.80
CA MET A 96 -10.25 1.36 12.40
C MET A 96 -10.24 2.63 13.24
N ASP A 97 -9.18 2.84 14.00
CA ASP A 97 -8.89 4.09 14.70
C ASP A 97 -7.74 4.82 13.99
N ALA A 98 -8.10 5.55 12.92
CA ALA A 98 -7.16 6.32 12.13
C ALA A 98 -6.77 7.64 12.83
N GLY A 99 -5.48 7.87 12.98
CA GLY A 99 -4.92 9.14 13.41
C GLY A 99 -4.38 9.97 12.25
N MET A 100 -3.48 10.91 12.57
CA MET A 100 -2.81 11.74 11.59
C MET A 100 -1.64 10.97 10.93
N PRO A 101 -1.55 10.94 9.59
CA PRO A 101 -0.40 10.40 8.86
C PRO A 101 0.92 11.08 9.22
N GLU A 102 2.01 10.32 9.34
CA GLU A 102 3.33 10.91 9.56
C GLU A 102 3.81 11.74 8.35
N SER A 103 3.40 11.40 7.13
CA SER A 103 3.66 12.23 5.95
C SER A 103 3.13 13.66 6.10
N PHE A 104 1.95 13.83 6.70
CA PHE A 104 1.38 15.15 6.98
C PHE A 104 2.15 15.87 8.09
N ASN A 105 2.55 15.17 9.15
CA ASN A 105 3.41 15.73 10.20
C ASN A 105 4.75 16.22 9.67
N VAL A 106 5.37 15.44 8.76
CA VAL A 106 6.62 15.81 8.10
C VAL A 106 6.40 17.08 7.27
N LEU A 107 5.33 17.15 6.47
CA LEU A 107 4.98 18.34 5.69
C LEU A 107 4.85 19.60 6.55
N VAL A 108 4.12 19.54 7.66
CA VAL A 108 3.95 20.69 8.57
C VAL A 108 5.29 21.15 9.13
N LYS A 109 6.17 20.22 9.52
CA LYS A 109 7.51 20.55 10.03
C LYS A 109 8.41 21.12 8.94
N GLU A 110 8.35 20.59 7.72
CA GLU A 110 9.11 21.10 6.58
C GLU A 110 8.69 22.54 6.24
N ILE A 111 7.39 22.86 6.24
CA ILE A 111 6.93 24.22 5.98
C ILE A 111 7.35 25.18 7.11
N ARG A 112 7.23 24.76 8.38
CA ARG A 112 7.71 25.55 9.53
C ARG A 112 9.22 25.82 9.47
N SER A 113 10.01 24.91 8.91
CA SER A 113 11.46 25.11 8.73
C SER A 113 11.81 26.26 7.79
N LEU A 114 10.88 26.64 6.90
CA LEU A 114 11.01 27.80 6.01
C LEU A 114 10.69 29.14 6.70
N GLY A 115 10.28 29.11 7.98
CA GLY A 115 9.82 30.30 8.71
C GLY A 115 8.36 30.66 8.43
N ILE A 116 7.59 29.73 7.84
CA ILE A 116 6.15 29.90 7.58
C ILE A 116 5.40 29.23 8.74
N ASP A 117 4.58 29.98 9.46
CA ASP A 117 3.75 29.42 10.52
C ASP A 117 2.50 28.76 9.94
N ILE A 118 2.29 27.50 10.31
CA ILE A 118 1.10 26.71 9.99
C ILE A 118 0.67 26.04 11.28
N THR A 119 -0.57 26.29 11.68
CA THR A 119 -1.22 25.69 12.84
C THR A 119 -2.52 25.05 12.41
N LEU A 120 -2.93 24.04 13.16
CA LEU A 120 -4.29 23.51 13.06
C LEU A 120 -5.14 24.37 14.00
N GLU A 121 -6.22 24.92 13.49
CA GLU A 121 -7.20 25.62 14.33
C GLU A 121 -7.92 24.58 15.20
N ASP A 122 -8.14 24.93 16.47
CA ASP A 122 -8.95 24.12 17.36
C ASP A 122 -10.42 24.16 16.88
N GLU A 123 -11.12 23.02 17.00
CA GLU A 123 -12.59 22.96 16.79
C GLU A 123 -13.38 23.72 17.87
#